data_AF-A0A841TP69-F1
#
_entry.id   AF-A0A841TP69-F1
#
_cell.length_a   1.000
_cell.length_b   1.000
_cell.length_c   1.000
_cell.angle_alpha   90.00
_cell.angle_beta   90.00
_cell.angle_gamma   90.00
#
_symmetry.space_group_name_H-M   'P 1'
#
loop_
_entity.id
_entity.type
_entity.pdbx_description
1 polymer ?
#
loop_
_entity_poly.entity_id
_entity_poly.type
_entity_poly.pdbx_seq_one_letter_code
_entity_poly.pdbx_strand_id
1 'polypeptide(L)'
;MEVSLDISEKGASFRIKPALTFCPPVLMIESQAGTVSMTASDDALAELADALHRHLQFVGYYEQPDSDRILAAECEATIEAESHELPLDQRRVG
;
A
#
# COMPACT_ATOMS: atom_id res chain seq x y z
N MET A 1 -16.29 12.70 -27.70
CA MET A 1 -14.87 12.86 -28.05
C MET A 1 -14.11 12.02 -27.04
N GLU A 2 -13.48 10.94 -27.49
CA GLU A 2 -12.73 10.02 -26.63
C GLU A 2 -11.28 10.49 -26.57
N VAL A 3 -10.70 10.56 -25.36
CA VAL A 3 -9.30 10.90 -25.15
C VAL A 3 -8.61 9.66 -24.64
N SER A 4 -7.84 9.00 -25.50
CA SER A 4 -7.04 7.82 -25.17
C SER A 4 -5.58 8.20 -25.00
N LEU A 5 -4.94 7.74 -23.92
CA LEU A 5 -3.51 7.89 -23.68
C LEU A 5 -2.88 6.49 -23.64
N ASP A 6 -2.01 6.18 -24.59
CA ASP A 6 -1.22 4.94 -24.55
C ASP A 6 -0.01 5.14 -23.63
N ILE A 7 0.14 4.22 -22.67
CA ILE A 7 1.18 4.23 -21.64
C ILE A 7 1.98 2.93 -21.58
N SER A 8 1.77 2.03 -22.55
CA SER A 8 2.33 0.68 -22.56
C SER A 8 3.84 0.61 -22.75
N GLU A 9 4.44 1.54 -23.50
CA GLU A 9 5.82 1.38 -23.98
C GLU A 9 6.91 1.98 -23.06
N LYS A 10 6.60 2.97 -22.20
CA LYS A 10 7.67 3.74 -21.51
C LYS A 10 7.42 4.10 -20.05
N GLY A 11 6.43 3.46 -19.41
CA GLY A 11 6.08 3.71 -18.03
C GLY A 11 5.34 5.04 -17.85
N ALA A 12 4.38 5.05 -16.94
CA ALA A 12 3.65 6.25 -16.53
C ALA A 12 3.88 6.51 -15.04
N SER A 13 3.90 7.78 -14.67
CA SER A 13 3.93 8.23 -13.28
C SER A 13 2.51 8.58 -12.85
N PHE A 14 2.07 8.01 -11.73
CA PHE A 14 0.76 8.24 -11.14
C PHE A 14 0.92 8.98 -9.82
N ARG A 15 0.18 10.07 -9.62
CA ARG A 15 0.18 10.84 -8.38
C ARG A 15 -1.23 11.27 -8.00
N ILE A 16 -1.57 11.17 -6.73
CA ILE A 16 -2.79 11.74 -6.18
C ILE A 16 -2.40 13.00 -5.40
N LYS A 17 -2.93 14.15 -5.82
CA LYS A 17 -2.90 15.34 -4.98
C LYS A 17 -4.06 15.25 -3.99
N PRO A 18 -3.80 15.31 -2.67
CA PRO A 18 -4.84 15.19 -1.68
C PRO A 18 -5.82 16.37 -1.77
N ALA A 19 -7.02 16.17 -1.23
CA ALA A 19 -8.00 17.22 -1.12
C ALA A 19 -7.45 18.37 -0.24
N LEU A 20 -7.78 19.61 -0.62
CA LEU A 20 -7.63 20.79 0.22
C LEU A 20 -9.04 21.29 0.58
N THR A 21 -9.14 22.20 1.55
CA THR A 21 -10.42 22.71 2.10
C THR A 21 -11.46 23.10 1.03
N PHE A 22 -11.02 23.53 -0.15
CA PHE A 22 -11.89 23.91 -1.27
C PHE A 22 -11.50 23.28 -2.61
N CYS A 23 -10.63 22.26 -2.60
CA CYS A 23 -10.18 21.58 -3.81
C CYS A 23 -10.36 20.07 -3.64
N PRO A 24 -11.11 19.40 -4.53
CA PRO A 24 -11.20 17.94 -4.52
C PRO A 24 -9.83 17.32 -4.85
N PRO A 25 -9.60 16.05 -4.49
CA PRO A 25 -8.37 15.37 -4.85
C PRO A 25 -8.25 15.22 -6.37
N VAL A 26 -7.01 15.23 -6.85
CA VAL A 26 -6.70 15.17 -8.28
C VAL A 26 -5.79 13.99 -8.56
N LEU A 27 -6.26 13.07 -9.39
CA LEU A 27 -5.42 12.03 -9.98
C LEU A 27 -4.69 12.61 -11.17
N MET A 28 -3.37 12.51 -11.15
CA MET A 28 -2.47 12.92 -12.23
C MET A 28 -1.79 11.70 -12.82
N ILE A 29 -1.85 11.58 -14.15
CA ILE A 29 -1.20 10.55 -14.96
C ILE A 29 -0.24 11.26 -15.90
N GLU A 30 1.05 11.04 -15.71
CA GLU A 30 2.11 11.62 -16.51
C GLU A 30 2.75 10.54 -17.37
N SER A 31 2.73 10.73 -18.69
CA SER A 31 3.40 9.87 -19.67
C SER A 31 4.18 10.72 -20.69
N GLN A 32 4.93 10.07 -21.59
CA GLN A 32 5.61 10.79 -22.68
C GLN A 32 4.64 11.43 -23.67
N ALA A 33 3.43 10.88 -23.79
CA ALA A 33 2.40 11.42 -24.68
C ALA A 33 1.71 12.66 -24.07
N GLY A 34 1.82 12.87 -22.76
CA GLY A 34 1.29 14.05 -22.09
C GLY A 34 0.88 13.78 -20.65
N THR A 35 0.18 14.76 -20.08
CA THR A 35 -0.34 14.68 -18.71
C THR A 35 -1.86 14.76 -18.74
N VAL A 36 -2.50 13.78 -18.13
CA VAL A 36 -3.94 13.78 -17.85
C VAL A 36 -4.14 14.03 -16.37
N SER A 37 -5.01 14.98 -16.05
CA SER A 37 -5.41 15.27 -14.67
C SER A 37 -6.92 15.22 -14.56
N MET A 38 -7.43 14.50 -13.58
CA MET A 38 -8.86 14.42 -13.31
C MET A 38 -9.15 14.66 -11.83
N THR A 39 -10.17 15.45 -11.57
CA THR A 39 -10.76 15.54 -10.23
C THR A 39 -11.56 14.28 -9.96
N ALA A 40 -11.32 13.64 -8.82
CA ALA A 40 -12.08 12.48 -8.37
C ALA A 40 -12.55 12.72 -6.93
N SER A 41 -13.64 12.07 -6.51
CA SER A 41 -13.98 11.98 -5.08
C SER A 41 -13.13 10.90 -4.41
N ASP A 42 -13.06 10.94 -3.08
CA ASP A 42 -12.40 9.87 -2.31
C ASP A 42 -13.03 8.50 -2.58
N ASP A 43 -14.37 8.44 -2.70
CA ASP A 43 -15.09 7.21 -3.05
C ASP A 43 -14.67 6.67 -4.42
N ALA A 44 -14.56 7.55 -5.43
CA ALA A 44 -14.13 7.15 -6.78
C ALA A 44 -12.67 6.67 -6.79
N LEU A 45 -11.80 7.28 -5.99
CA LEU A 45 -10.41 6.84 -5.83
C LEU A 45 -10.33 5.49 -5.11
N ALA A 46 -11.18 5.26 -4.11
CA ALA A 46 -11.27 3.99 -3.40
C ALA A 46 -11.76 2.86 -4.32
N GLU A 47 -12.79 3.10 -5.13
CA GLU A 47 -13.27 2.16 -6.14
C GLU A 47 -12.19 1.82 -7.18
N LEU A 48 -11.44 2.83 -7.64
CA LEU A 48 -10.32 2.63 -8.56
C LEU A 48 -9.23 1.76 -7.93
N ALA A 49 -8.86 2.03 -6.68
CA ALA A 49 -7.86 1.25 -5.95
C ALA A 49 -8.30 -0.21 -5.79
N ASP A 50 -9.56 -0.46 -5.41
CA ASP A 50 -10.11 -1.81 -5.28
C ASP A 50 -10.14 -2.55 -6.62
N ALA A 51 -10.54 -1.88 -7.70
CA ALA A 51 -10.54 -2.46 -9.05
C ALA A 51 -9.12 -2.85 -9.50
N LEU A 52 -8.13 -1.99 -9.25
CA LEU A 52 -6.72 -2.28 -9.54
C LEU A 52 -6.22 -3.45 -8.70
N HIS A 53 -6.51 -3.47 -7.40
CA HIS A 53 -6.08 -4.55 -6.50
C HIS A 53 -6.65 -5.90 -6.94
N ARG A 54 -7.96 -5.96 -7.23
CA ARG A 54 -8.61 -7.17 -7.77
C ARG A 54 -7.99 -7.63 -9.09
N HIS A 55 -7.66 -6.69 -9.99
CA HIS A 55 -7.02 -7.03 -11.25
C HIS A 55 -5.62 -7.62 -11.03
N LEU A 56 -4.80 -7.00 -10.17
CA LEU A 56 -3.45 -7.46 -9.85
C LEU A 56 -3.45 -8.85 -9.21
N GLN A 57 -4.38 -9.10 -8.26
CA GLN A 57 -4.60 -10.42 -7.69
C GLN A 57 -4.94 -11.46 -8.76
N PHE A 58 -5.82 -11.12 -9.70
CA PHE A 58 -6.22 -12.02 -10.78
C PHE A 58 -5.04 -12.37 -11.71
N VAL A 59 -4.19 -11.40 -12.06
CA VAL A 59 -3.00 -11.64 -12.91
C VAL A 59 -1.81 -12.23 -12.14
N GLY A 60 -1.98 -12.57 -10.86
CA GLY A 60 -0.95 -13.20 -10.04
C GLY A 60 0.15 -12.25 -9.55
N TYR A 61 -0.05 -10.93 -9.67
CA TYR A 61 0.78 -9.95 -8.98
C TYR A 61 0.35 -9.90 -7.52
N TYR A 62 1.00 -10.72 -6.71
CA TYR A 62 1.00 -10.52 -5.27
C TYR A 62 1.97 -9.38 -4.98
N GLU A 63 1.50 -8.27 -4.41
CA GLU A 63 2.38 -7.45 -3.56
C GLU A 63 3.08 -8.45 -2.62
N GLN A 64 4.39 -8.61 -2.76
CA GLN A 64 5.13 -9.44 -1.82
C GLN A 64 4.79 -8.90 -0.43
N PRO A 65 4.20 -9.71 0.47
CA PRO A 65 3.92 -9.23 1.80
C PRO A 65 5.25 -8.85 2.44
N ASP A 66 5.29 -7.59 2.88
CA ASP A 66 6.44 -6.89 3.41
C ASP A 66 7.35 -7.78 4.25
N SER A 67 8.64 -7.71 3.96
CA SER A 67 9.74 -8.12 4.82
C SER A 67 9.52 -7.71 6.29
N ASP A 68 8.78 -6.62 6.52
CA ASP A 68 8.40 -6.12 7.85
C ASP A 68 7.50 -7.07 8.64
N ARG A 69 6.62 -7.87 7.99
CA ARG A 69 5.82 -8.90 8.69
C ARG A 69 6.67 -10.09 9.10
N ILE A 70 7.67 -10.45 8.30
CA ILE A 70 8.63 -11.51 8.64
C ILE A 70 9.53 -11.01 9.77
N LEU A 71 10.06 -9.79 9.67
CA LEU A 71 10.89 -9.18 10.70
C LEU A 71 10.15 -9.01 12.03
N ALA A 72 8.87 -8.62 11.98
CA ALA A 72 8.02 -8.53 13.18
C ALA A 72 7.81 -9.90 13.83
N ALA A 73 7.56 -10.94 13.05
CA ALA A 73 7.42 -12.30 13.56
C ALA A 73 8.74 -12.85 14.13
N GLU A 74 9.88 -12.54 13.53
CA GLU A 74 11.21 -12.91 14.05
C GLU A 74 11.56 -12.17 15.35
N CYS A 75 11.20 -10.89 15.45
CA CYS A 75 11.36 -10.11 16.68
C CYS A 75 10.45 -10.64 17.81
N GLU A 76 9.19 -10.94 17.52
CA GLU A 76 8.24 -11.46 18.51
C GLU A 76 8.65 -12.85 19.03
N ALA A 77 9.12 -13.73 18.14
CA ALA A 77 9.65 -15.04 18.52
C ALA A 77 10.90 -14.96 19.42
N THR A 78 11.74 -13.94 19.23
CA THR A 78 12.95 -13.73 20.05
C THR A 78 12.58 -13.25 21.46
N ILE A 79 11.59 -12.37 21.59
CA ILE A 79 11.10 -11.86 22.88
C ILE A 79 10.45 -12.97 23.69
N GLU A 80 9.67 -13.85 23.05
CA GLU A 80 9.05 -15.00 23.72
C GLU A 80 10.10 -16.01 24.21
N ALA A 81 11.16 -16.25 23.44
CA ALA A 81 12.25 -17.15 23.83
C ALA A 81 13.01 -16.65 25.07
N GLU A 82 13.36 -15.36 25.15
CA GLU A 82 14.04 -14.79 26.33
C GLU A 82 13.15 -14.80 27.58
N SER A 83 11.83 -14.66 27.42
CA SER A 83 10.87 -14.70 28.54
C SER A 83 10.68 -16.09 29.16
N HIS A 84 11.05 -17.15 28.44
CA HIS A 84 10.90 -18.55 28.88
C HIS A 84 12.16 -19.13 29.55
N GLU A 85 13.30 -18.41 29.50
CA GLU A 85 14.57 -18.85 30.11
C GLU A 85 14.78 -18.34 31.54
N LEU A 86 13.84 -17.57 32.13
CA LEU A 86 13.91 -17.23 33.54
C LEU A 86 13.26 -18.33 34.40
N PRO A 87 14.03 -19.10 35.20
CA PRO A 87 13.45 -20.08 36.10
C PRO A 87 12.54 -19.40 37.13
N LEU A 88 11.31 -19.90 37.23
CA LEU A 88 10.35 -19.56 38.29
C LEU A 88 10.84 -20.10 39.63
N ASP A 89 11.90 -19.54 40.20
CA ASP A 89 12.30 -19.88 41.57
C ASP A 89 12.84 -18.69 42.34
N GLN A 90 11.96 -17.69 42.59
CA GLN A 90 11.99 -16.86 43.80
C GLN A 90 10.57 -16.44 44.23
N ARG A 91 9.59 -17.37 44.18
CA ARG A 91 8.33 -17.18 44.94
C ARG A 91 8.45 -17.85 46.31
N ARG A 92 8.37 -17.02 47.37
CA ARG A 92 8.46 -17.30 48.83
C ARG A 92 9.92 -17.41 49.31
N VAL A 93 10.32 -16.94 50.49
CA VAL A 93 9.67 -16.77 51.79
C VAL A 93 10.46 -15.68 52.55
N GLY A 94 9.81 -14.81 53.34
CA GLY A 94 10.48 -13.99 54.36
C GLY A 94 9.94 -12.58 54.47
#